data_AF-A0A2N0QKY6-F1
#
_entry.id   AF-A0A2N0QKY6-F1
#
_cell.length_a   1.000
_cell.length_b   1.000
_cell.length_c   1.000
_cell.angle_alpha   90.00
_cell.angle_beta   90.00
_cell.angle_gamma   90.00
#
_symmetry.space_group_name_H-M   'P 1'
#
loop_
_entity.id
_entity.type
_entity.pdbx_description
1 polymer ?
#
loop_
_entity_poly.entity_id
_entity_poly.type
_entity_poly.pdbx_seq_one_letter_code
_entity_poly.pdbx_strand_id
1 'polypeptide(L)'
;MNSIIEKIFAIEFQQNKEIFFMLMKNPEESLQQSIRLKTINDNIKDIGSNIAELCCNIIQKIFSKLEFNELSPYFKYAIESFVQEDLLLQQIFILQQITSIAFLKEFINQFWINYFSLSSSMIKEINDIMKINDDNPFIQSIRSYFALELNSFDYIKQHEIIKEEFTWLDDCKDKKITYLSKLFKPIKRINFEVSTRNLEKNSFLSIFFKYHESLKLMKHLYPIIRFVKILSFKLEHRLTKKEAQNMTFHEFIKKESADDNDYVNANFKSLFEEFAF
;
A
#
# COMPACT_ATOMS: atom_id res chain seq x y z
N MET A 1 4.13 -20.34 8.65
CA MET A 1 2.73 -20.32 8.18
C MET A 1 2.42 -19.01 7.44
N ASN A 2 2.74 -17.84 8.01
CA ASN A 2 2.55 -16.52 7.36
C ASN A 2 3.15 -16.43 5.95
N SER A 3 4.40 -16.88 5.77
CA SER A 3 5.07 -16.85 4.47
C SER A 3 4.47 -17.81 3.43
N ILE A 4 3.73 -18.84 3.84
CA ILE A 4 3.14 -19.82 2.91
C ILE A 4 1.83 -19.27 2.35
N ILE A 5 0.93 -18.81 3.23
CA ILE A 5 -0.35 -18.21 2.81
C ILE A 5 -0.08 -16.96 1.95
N GLU A 6 0.91 -16.14 2.34
CA GLU A 6 1.32 -14.96 1.56
C GLU A 6 1.80 -15.33 0.16
N LYS A 7 2.62 -16.37 0.03
CA LYS A 7 3.06 -16.89 -1.27
C LYS A 7 1.89 -17.44 -2.08
N ILE A 8 0.96 -18.17 -1.46
CA ILE A 8 -0.22 -18.71 -2.15
C ILE A 8 -1.04 -17.56 -2.73
N PHE A 9 -1.46 -16.59 -1.91
CA PHE A 9 -2.27 -15.47 -2.38
C PHE A 9 -1.55 -14.62 -3.44
N ALA A 10 -0.24 -14.42 -3.31
CA ALA A 10 0.55 -13.74 -4.34
C ALA A 10 0.54 -14.50 -5.67
N ILE A 11 0.66 -15.83 -5.64
CA ILE A 11 0.60 -16.67 -6.85
C ILE A 11 -0.81 -16.65 -7.45
N GLU A 12 -1.86 -16.81 -6.64
CA GLU A 12 -3.26 -16.75 -7.11
C GLU A 12 -3.53 -15.42 -7.83
N PHE A 13 -3.12 -14.30 -7.23
CA PHE A 13 -3.26 -12.98 -7.83
C PHE A 13 -2.45 -12.80 -9.12
N GLN A 14 -1.24 -13.35 -9.16
CA GLN A 14 -0.40 -13.28 -10.36
C GLN A 14 -0.98 -14.10 -11.52
N GLN A 15 -1.58 -15.25 -11.22
CA GLN A 15 -2.20 -16.13 -12.21
C GLN A 15 -3.56 -15.59 -12.70
N ASN A 16 -4.35 -15.01 -11.80
CA ASN A 16 -5.61 -14.37 -12.11
C ASN A 16 -5.75 -13.09 -11.26
N LYS A 17 -5.52 -11.93 -11.87
CA LYS A 17 -5.62 -10.63 -11.19
C LYS A 17 -7.02 -10.35 -10.64
N GLU A 18 -8.05 -10.97 -11.21
CA GLU A 18 -9.43 -10.77 -10.82
C GLU A 18 -9.91 -11.78 -9.77
N ILE A 19 -9.07 -12.73 -9.35
CA ILE A 19 -9.48 -13.85 -8.47
C ILE A 19 -10.16 -13.39 -7.18
N PHE A 20 -9.64 -12.34 -6.54
CA PHE A 20 -10.21 -11.82 -5.29
C PHE A 20 -11.47 -10.98 -5.52
N PHE A 21 -11.60 -10.32 -6.68
CA PHE A 21 -12.83 -9.64 -7.06
C PHE A 21 -13.94 -10.63 -7.39
N MET A 22 -13.60 -11.69 -8.13
CA MET A 22 -14.49 -12.81 -8.41
C MET A 22 -14.88 -13.52 -7.12
N LEU A 23 -13.97 -13.72 -6.16
CA LEU A 23 -14.29 -14.29 -4.86
C LEU A 23 -15.34 -13.46 -4.10
N MET A 24 -15.31 -12.13 -4.20
CA MET A 24 -16.35 -11.27 -3.61
C MET A 24 -17.69 -11.41 -4.34
N LYS A 25 -17.68 -11.46 -5.68
CA LYS A 25 -18.88 -11.44 -6.52
C LYS A 25 -19.57 -12.81 -6.66
N ASN A 26 -18.78 -13.86 -6.86
CA ASN A 26 -19.21 -15.24 -7.06
C ASN A 26 -18.23 -16.21 -6.36
N PRO A 27 -18.38 -16.42 -5.04
CA PRO A 27 -17.43 -17.20 -4.26
C PRO A 27 -17.39 -18.67 -4.69
N GLU A 28 -18.52 -19.24 -5.14
CA GLU A 28 -18.58 -20.63 -5.61
C GLU A 28 -17.68 -20.85 -6.82
N GLU A 29 -17.85 -20.03 -7.85
CA GLU A 29 -17.05 -20.09 -9.06
C GLU A 29 -15.56 -19.86 -8.75
N SER A 30 -15.25 -18.87 -7.91
CA SER A 30 -13.87 -18.60 -7.51
C SER A 30 -13.20 -19.77 -6.80
N LEU A 31 -13.91 -20.45 -5.89
CA LEU A 31 -13.37 -21.59 -5.15
C LEU A 31 -13.34 -22.87 -6.00
N GLN A 32 -14.19 -22.99 -7.01
CA GLN A 32 -14.08 -24.07 -8.01
C GLN A 32 -12.84 -23.90 -8.89
N GLN A 33 -12.52 -22.66 -9.28
CA GLN A 33 -11.36 -22.37 -10.12
C GLN A 33 -10.01 -22.52 -9.37
N SER A 34 -10.00 -22.37 -8.05
CA SER A 34 -8.77 -22.48 -7.25
C SER A 34 -8.89 -23.47 -6.08
N ILE A 35 -8.27 -24.64 -6.26
CA ILE A 35 -8.13 -25.66 -5.21
C ILE A 35 -7.42 -25.08 -3.98
N ARG A 36 -6.46 -24.16 -4.16
CA ARG A 36 -5.71 -23.55 -3.07
C ARG A 36 -6.58 -22.60 -2.25
N LEU A 37 -7.34 -21.73 -2.90
CA LEU A 37 -8.29 -20.85 -2.21
C LEU A 37 -9.38 -21.65 -1.51
N LYS A 38 -9.90 -22.69 -2.17
CA LYS A 38 -10.85 -23.62 -1.54
C LYS A 38 -10.28 -24.28 -0.30
N THR A 39 -9.08 -24.82 -0.40
CA THR A 39 -8.39 -25.43 0.75
C THR A 39 -8.21 -24.43 1.88
N ILE A 40 -7.83 -23.18 1.58
CA ILE A 40 -7.69 -22.15 2.61
C ILE A 40 -9.04 -21.84 3.25
N ASN A 41 -10.08 -21.64 2.44
CA ASN A 41 -11.45 -21.38 2.91
C ASN A 41 -11.92 -22.49 3.87
N ASP A 42 -11.80 -23.75 3.46
CA ASP A 42 -12.26 -24.91 4.23
C ASP A 42 -11.50 -25.09 5.56
N ASN A 43 -10.29 -24.53 5.68
CA ASN A 43 -9.47 -24.59 6.89
C ASN A 43 -9.74 -23.42 7.86
N ILE A 44 -10.41 -22.35 7.44
CA ILE A 44 -10.75 -21.23 8.32
C ILE A 44 -12.14 -21.51 8.91
N LYS A 45 -12.18 -21.91 10.18
CA LYS A 45 -13.44 -22.24 10.88
C LYS A 45 -14.13 -21.04 11.53
N ASP A 46 -13.36 -19.99 11.80
CA ASP A 46 -13.83 -18.80 12.50
C ASP A 46 -13.18 -17.56 11.88
N ILE A 47 -14.03 -16.62 11.47
CA ILE A 47 -13.64 -15.31 10.94
C ILE A 47 -12.94 -14.43 12.00
N GLY A 48 -13.18 -14.68 13.29
CA GLY A 48 -12.49 -14.03 14.41
C GLY A 48 -11.11 -14.61 14.76
N SER A 49 -10.66 -15.63 14.02
CA SER A 49 -9.39 -16.31 14.26
C SER A 49 -8.18 -15.47 13.83
N ASN A 50 -7.00 -15.78 14.40
CA ASN A 50 -5.74 -15.12 14.01
C ASN A 50 -5.34 -15.43 12.56
N ILE A 51 -5.78 -16.58 12.02
CA ILE A 51 -5.57 -16.94 10.61
C ILE A 51 -6.41 -16.04 9.70
N ALA A 52 -7.65 -15.76 10.08
CA ALA A 52 -8.49 -14.81 9.34
C ALA A 52 -7.90 -13.39 9.35
N GLU A 53 -7.40 -12.92 10.49
CA GLU A 53 -6.69 -11.62 10.61
C GLU A 53 -5.44 -11.57 9.72
N LEU A 54 -4.66 -12.65 9.70
CA LEU A 54 -3.50 -12.78 8.80
C LEU A 54 -3.91 -12.75 7.33
N CYS A 55 -4.91 -13.54 6.92
CA CYS A 55 -5.40 -13.57 5.54
C CYS A 55 -5.91 -12.18 5.12
N CYS A 56 -6.68 -11.52 5.97
CA CYS A 56 -7.18 -10.17 5.75
C CYS A 56 -6.03 -9.19 5.47
N ASN A 57 -4.99 -9.21 6.31
CA ASN A 57 -3.84 -8.32 6.14
C ASN A 57 -3.04 -8.60 4.86
N ILE A 58 -2.87 -9.86 4.48
CA ILE A 58 -2.17 -10.22 3.23
C ILE A 58 -2.98 -9.78 2.01
N ILE A 59 -4.28 -10.05 1.98
CA ILE A 59 -5.16 -9.68 0.87
C ILE A 59 -5.26 -8.15 0.77
N GLN A 60 -5.32 -7.43 1.90
CA GLN A 60 -5.31 -5.97 1.90
C GLN A 60 -4.04 -5.41 1.23
N LYS A 61 -2.86 -5.99 1.48
CA LYS A 61 -1.60 -5.61 0.79
C LYS A 61 -1.61 -5.90 -0.71
N ILE A 62 -2.46 -6.81 -1.17
CA ILE A 62 -2.63 -7.08 -2.60
C ILE A 62 -3.48 -5.95 -3.20
N PHE A 63 -4.61 -5.62 -2.57
CA PHE A 63 -5.46 -4.51 -3.00
C PHE A 63 -4.74 -3.15 -2.94
N SER A 64 -3.82 -2.94 -2.00
CA SER A 64 -3.06 -1.68 -1.90
C SER A 64 -2.12 -1.41 -3.09
N LYS A 65 -1.97 -2.37 -4.01
CA LYS A 65 -1.22 -2.21 -5.27
C LYS A 65 -2.10 -1.75 -6.43
N LEU A 66 -3.42 -1.71 -6.23
CA LEU A 66 -4.41 -1.33 -7.23
C LEU A 66 -4.82 0.13 -7.04
N GLU A 67 -5.28 0.75 -8.13
CA GLU A 67 -5.79 2.10 -8.13
C GLU A 67 -7.28 2.16 -7.71
N PHE A 68 -7.73 3.34 -7.26
CA PHE A 68 -9.11 3.51 -6.77
C PHE A 68 -10.17 3.20 -7.83
N ASN A 69 -9.91 3.54 -9.09
CA ASN A 69 -10.77 3.24 -10.23
C ASN A 69 -10.98 1.72 -10.42
N GLU A 70 -9.96 0.89 -10.16
CA GLU A 70 -10.05 -0.57 -10.21
C GLU A 70 -10.87 -1.13 -9.04
N LEU A 71 -10.77 -0.51 -7.86
CA LEU A 71 -11.49 -0.93 -6.66
C LEU A 71 -12.97 -0.50 -6.68
N SER A 72 -13.25 0.71 -7.15
CA SER A 72 -14.56 1.37 -7.05
C SER A 72 -15.78 0.54 -7.49
N PRO A 73 -15.74 -0.25 -8.59
CA PRO A 73 -16.90 -1.01 -9.04
C PRO A 73 -17.29 -2.17 -8.10
N TYR A 74 -16.38 -2.53 -7.17
CA TYR A 74 -16.54 -3.70 -6.31
C TYR A 74 -17.05 -3.39 -4.92
N PHE A 75 -17.21 -2.11 -4.58
CA PHE A 75 -17.66 -1.68 -3.25
C PHE A 75 -18.98 -2.33 -2.83
N LYS A 76 -19.97 -2.29 -3.72
CA LYS A 76 -21.29 -2.87 -3.46
C LYS A 76 -21.23 -4.38 -3.16
N TYR A 77 -20.45 -5.15 -3.92
CA TYR A 77 -20.34 -6.60 -3.70
C TYR A 77 -19.68 -6.94 -2.35
N ALA A 78 -18.72 -6.12 -1.90
CA ALA A 78 -18.09 -6.31 -0.60
C ALA A 78 -19.06 -6.03 0.57
N ILE A 79 -20.08 -5.20 0.36
CA ILE A 79 -21.14 -4.96 1.34
C ILE A 79 -22.17 -6.11 1.31
N GLU A 80 -22.60 -6.51 0.11
CA GLU A 80 -23.60 -7.56 -0.09
C GLU A 80 -23.18 -8.90 0.50
N SER A 81 -21.87 -9.20 0.57
CA SER A 81 -21.37 -10.45 1.16
C SER A 81 -21.68 -10.64 2.66
N PHE A 82 -22.13 -9.59 3.36
CA PHE A 82 -22.55 -9.63 4.77
C PHE A 82 -24.02 -9.28 5.00
N VAL A 83 -24.75 -8.87 3.95
CA VAL A 83 -26.17 -8.49 4.04
C VAL A 83 -27.10 -9.63 3.61
N GLN A 84 -26.57 -10.68 2.95
CA GLN A 84 -27.35 -11.86 2.61
C GLN A 84 -27.89 -12.57 3.87
N GLU A 85 -29.19 -12.85 3.90
CA GLU A 85 -29.91 -13.46 5.04
C GLU A 85 -29.53 -14.93 5.30
N ASP A 86 -28.87 -15.59 4.34
CA ASP A 86 -28.52 -16.99 4.46
C ASP A 86 -27.26 -17.20 5.32
N LEU A 87 -27.50 -17.43 6.62
CA LEU A 87 -26.48 -17.75 7.62
C LEU A 87 -25.63 -18.97 7.26
N LEU A 88 -26.12 -19.91 6.45
CA LEU A 88 -25.36 -21.09 6.03
C LEU A 88 -24.31 -20.71 4.98
N LEU A 89 -24.66 -19.88 4.01
CA LEU A 89 -23.71 -19.39 2.99
C LEU A 89 -22.61 -18.52 3.63
N GLN A 90 -22.96 -17.74 4.65
CA GLN A 90 -21.99 -16.97 5.44
C GLN A 90 -20.96 -17.85 6.16
N GLN A 91 -21.34 -19.04 6.64
CA GLN A 91 -20.42 -19.99 7.26
C GLN A 91 -19.58 -20.76 6.23
N ILE A 92 -20.10 -20.93 5.00
CA ILE A 92 -19.41 -21.66 3.93
C ILE A 92 -18.33 -20.81 3.27
N PHE A 93 -18.55 -19.50 3.09
CA PHE A 93 -17.65 -18.61 2.36
C PHE A 93 -16.88 -17.65 3.26
N ILE A 94 -16.24 -18.16 4.30
CA ILE A 94 -15.45 -17.34 5.24
C ILE A 94 -14.34 -16.57 4.52
N LEU A 95 -13.72 -17.14 3.48
CA LEU A 95 -12.69 -16.44 2.71
C LEU A 95 -13.27 -15.27 1.89
N GLN A 96 -14.53 -15.34 1.42
CA GLN A 96 -15.22 -14.22 0.77
C GLN A 96 -15.39 -13.06 1.75
N GLN A 97 -15.81 -13.34 2.98
CA GLN A 97 -15.98 -12.34 4.04
C GLN A 97 -14.65 -11.67 4.41
N ILE A 98 -13.59 -12.46 4.59
CA ILE A 98 -12.23 -11.95 4.84
C ILE A 98 -11.75 -11.06 3.69
N THR A 99 -11.99 -11.49 2.46
CA THR A 99 -11.60 -10.75 1.25
C THR A 99 -12.36 -9.44 1.13
N SER A 100 -13.67 -9.47 1.43
CA SER A 100 -14.53 -8.29 1.44
C SER A 100 -14.09 -7.27 2.49
N ILE A 101 -13.74 -7.72 3.71
CA ILE A 101 -13.19 -6.81 4.74
C ILE A 101 -11.83 -6.26 4.33
N ALA A 102 -10.93 -7.09 3.81
CA ALA A 102 -9.62 -6.66 3.33
C ALA A 102 -9.75 -5.60 2.22
N PHE A 103 -10.66 -5.83 1.29
CA PHE A 103 -11.03 -4.89 0.24
C PHE A 103 -11.57 -3.59 0.83
N LEU A 104 -12.57 -3.65 1.73
CA LEU A 104 -13.19 -2.45 2.32
C LEU A 104 -12.18 -1.58 3.05
N LYS A 105 -11.25 -2.19 3.81
CA LYS A 105 -10.20 -1.43 4.50
C LYS A 105 -9.33 -0.63 3.52
N GLU A 106 -8.92 -1.25 2.42
CA GLU A 106 -8.12 -0.56 1.41
C GLU A 106 -8.93 0.46 0.61
N PHE A 107 -10.16 0.11 0.24
CA PHE A 107 -11.08 1.00 -0.45
C PHE A 107 -11.34 2.28 0.35
N ILE A 108 -11.63 2.17 1.66
CA ILE A 108 -11.89 3.31 2.54
C ILE A 108 -10.65 4.19 2.68
N ASN A 109 -9.49 3.56 2.83
CA ASN A 109 -8.22 4.26 2.87
C ASN A 109 -7.97 5.07 1.59
N GLN A 110 -8.17 4.47 0.41
CA GLN A 110 -8.01 5.17 -0.87
C GLN A 110 -9.13 6.19 -1.13
N PHE A 111 -10.35 5.92 -0.66
CA PHE A 111 -11.47 6.83 -0.73
C PHE A 111 -11.12 8.14 -0.05
N TRP A 112 -10.62 8.09 1.19
CA TRP A 112 -10.23 9.29 1.91
C TRP A 112 -8.99 9.98 1.32
N ILE A 113 -8.05 9.24 0.72
CA ILE A 113 -6.92 9.84 -0.01
C ILE A 113 -7.41 10.64 -1.22
N ASN A 114 -8.41 10.12 -1.94
CA ASN A 114 -8.86 10.68 -3.21
C ASN A 114 -10.13 11.53 -3.09
N TYR A 115 -10.68 11.72 -1.88
CA TYR A 115 -12.01 12.26 -1.64
C TYR A 115 -12.33 13.54 -2.45
N PHE A 116 -11.44 14.53 -2.44
CA PHE A 116 -11.64 15.80 -3.18
C PHE A 116 -11.62 15.67 -4.70
N SER A 117 -11.15 14.54 -5.22
CA SER A 117 -11.10 14.23 -6.65
C SER A 117 -12.25 13.31 -7.09
N LEU A 118 -13.10 12.85 -6.17
CA LEU A 118 -14.19 11.92 -6.48
C LEU A 118 -15.37 12.65 -7.13
N SER A 119 -16.12 11.92 -7.95
CA SER A 119 -17.37 12.43 -8.50
C SER A 119 -18.48 12.42 -7.45
N SER A 120 -19.40 13.38 -7.56
CA SER A 120 -20.59 13.44 -6.71
C SER A 120 -21.47 12.18 -6.83
N SER A 121 -21.45 11.49 -7.97
CA SER A 121 -22.14 10.22 -8.16
C SER A 121 -21.58 9.11 -7.27
N MET A 122 -20.26 9.01 -7.14
CA MET A 122 -19.60 8.01 -6.29
C MET A 122 -19.92 8.25 -4.81
N ILE A 123 -19.86 9.52 -4.39
CA ILE A 123 -20.19 9.90 -3.02
C ILE A 123 -21.65 9.58 -2.70
N LYS A 124 -22.56 9.88 -3.63
CA LYS A 124 -23.98 9.54 -3.49
C LYS A 124 -24.19 8.03 -3.37
N GLU A 125 -23.54 7.23 -4.22
CA GLU A 125 -23.65 5.76 -4.15
C GLU A 125 -23.20 5.20 -2.80
N ILE A 126 -22.05 5.66 -2.28
CA ILE A 126 -21.56 5.24 -0.96
C ILE A 126 -22.56 5.64 0.14
N ASN A 127 -23.09 6.86 0.08
CA ASN A 127 -24.08 7.34 1.02
C ASN A 127 -25.37 6.52 1.00
N ASP A 128 -25.87 6.20 -0.19
CA ASP A 128 -27.10 5.41 -0.36
C ASP A 128 -26.88 3.99 0.19
N ILE A 129 -25.74 3.36 -0.08
CA ILE A 129 -25.39 2.03 0.47
C ILE A 129 -25.23 2.09 1.98
N MET A 130 -24.53 3.10 2.51
CA MET A 130 -24.28 3.22 3.94
C MET A 130 -25.54 3.49 4.73
N LYS A 131 -26.58 4.12 4.16
CA LYS A 131 -27.88 4.35 4.82
C LYS A 131 -28.73 3.09 4.91
N ILE A 132 -28.45 2.05 4.12
CA ILE A 132 -29.21 0.80 4.17
C ILE A 132 -28.88 0.06 5.48
N ASN A 133 -29.90 -0.18 6.29
CA ASN A 133 -29.87 -1.01 7.51
C ASN A 133 -29.02 -0.47 8.67
N ASP A 134 -29.53 0.56 9.36
CA ASP A 134 -28.97 1.08 10.61
C ASP A 134 -28.75 0.00 11.68
N ASP A 135 -29.54 -1.06 11.67
CA ASP A 135 -29.47 -2.16 12.64
C ASP A 135 -28.45 -3.25 12.28
N ASN A 136 -27.85 -3.23 11.09
CA ASN A 136 -26.89 -4.26 10.69
C ASN A 136 -25.52 -4.03 11.38
N PRO A 137 -25.03 -4.97 12.22
CA PRO A 137 -23.77 -4.80 12.95
C PRO A 137 -22.54 -4.62 12.05
N PHE A 138 -22.56 -5.22 10.85
CA PHE A 138 -21.47 -5.07 9.89
C PHE A 138 -21.43 -3.66 9.29
N ILE A 139 -22.57 -3.11 8.89
CA ILE A 139 -22.67 -1.74 8.38
C ILE A 139 -22.22 -0.75 9.46
N GLN A 140 -22.63 -0.94 10.71
CA GLN A 140 -22.16 -0.11 11.84
C GLN A 140 -20.64 -0.18 12.01
N SER A 141 -20.03 -1.36 11.91
CA SER A 141 -18.58 -1.52 11.95
C SER A 141 -17.88 -0.78 10.80
N ILE A 142 -18.43 -0.83 9.59
CA ILE A 142 -17.87 -0.12 8.43
C ILE A 142 -17.99 1.39 8.61
N ARG A 143 -19.16 1.92 9.01
CA ARG A 143 -19.34 3.35 9.27
C ARG A 143 -18.35 3.86 10.33
N SER A 144 -18.18 3.08 11.40
CA SER A 144 -17.20 3.35 12.45
C SER A 144 -15.76 3.32 11.90
N TYR A 145 -15.44 2.39 11.00
CA TYR A 145 -14.14 2.32 10.34
C TYR A 145 -13.88 3.51 9.42
N PHE A 146 -14.88 3.96 8.64
CA PHE A 146 -14.81 5.19 7.86
C PHE A 146 -14.48 6.40 8.74
N ALA A 147 -15.15 6.55 9.89
CA ALA A 147 -14.89 7.62 10.84
C ALA A 147 -13.48 7.54 11.45
N LEU A 148 -13.03 6.33 11.81
CA LEU A 148 -11.67 6.10 12.32
C LEU A 148 -10.59 6.45 11.30
N GLU A 149 -10.74 6.02 10.06
CA GLU A 149 -9.80 6.35 8.99
C GLU A 149 -9.84 7.86 8.68
N LEU A 150 -11.02 8.49 8.62
CA LEU A 150 -11.13 9.95 8.42
C LEU A 150 -10.33 10.72 9.47
N ASN A 151 -10.44 10.35 10.75
CA ASN A 151 -9.69 10.98 11.84
C ASN A 151 -8.16 10.81 11.72
N SER A 152 -7.69 9.84 10.92
CA SER A 152 -6.26 9.65 10.65
C SER A 152 -5.72 10.62 9.59
N PHE A 153 -6.61 11.26 8.82
CA PHE A 153 -6.26 12.31 7.87
C PHE A 153 -6.44 13.70 8.50
N ASP A 154 -5.48 14.60 8.23
CA ASP A 154 -5.50 15.98 8.75
C ASP A 154 -6.42 16.90 7.92
N TYR A 155 -7.71 16.55 7.86
CA TYR A 155 -8.74 17.33 7.16
C TYR A 155 -9.44 18.33 8.08
N ILE A 156 -8.79 18.79 9.16
CA ILE A 156 -9.43 19.56 10.25
C ILE A 156 -10.28 20.73 9.74
N LYS A 157 -9.87 21.39 8.65
CA LYS A 157 -10.59 22.54 8.07
C LYS A 157 -11.84 22.19 7.25
N GLN A 158 -12.00 20.93 6.85
CA GLN A 158 -13.05 20.46 5.93
C GLN A 158 -14.00 19.45 6.59
N HIS A 159 -13.84 19.21 7.89
CA HIS A 159 -14.70 18.30 8.65
C HIS A 159 -16.18 18.71 8.62
N GLU A 160 -16.51 19.99 8.50
CA GLU A 160 -17.90 20.46 8.43
C GLU A 160 -18.57 20.01 7.12
N ILE A 161 -17.89 20.19 5.97
CA ILE A 161 -18.37 19.76 4.65
C ILE A 161 -18.57 18.24 4.63
N ILE A 162 -17.60 17.49 5.15
CA ILE A 162 -17.67 16.02 5.20
C ILE A 162 -18.82 15.55 6.09
N LYS A 163 -19.11 16.23 7.21
CA LYS A 163 -20.24 15.88 8.08
C LYS A 163 -21.59 16.14 7.42
N GLU A 164 -21.72 17.24 6.68
CA GLU A 164 -22.94 17.52 5.93
C GLU A 164 -23.18 16.49 4.82
N GLU A 165 -22.11 16.03 4.16
CA GLU A 165 -22.20 15.07 3.07
C GLU A 165 -22.40 13.62 3.56
N PHE A 166 -21.82 13.26 4.70
CA PHE A 166 -21.90 11.93 5.31
C PHE A 166 -22.57 11.98 6.69
N THR A 167 -23.87 12.24 6.70
CA THR A 167 -24.66 12.41 7.94
C THR A 167 -24.58 11.22 8.90
N TRP A 168 -24.33 10.02 8.39
CA TRP A 168 -24.20 8.78 9.18
C TRP A 168 -22.88 8.67 9.97
N LEU A 169 -21.89 9.56 9.72
CA LEU A 169 -20.64 9.59 10.49
C LEU A 169 -20.83 10.17 11.89
N ASP A 170 -21.80 11.06 12.09
CA ASP A 170 -22.04 11.67 13.40
C ASP A 170 -22.48 10.64 14.46
N ASP A 171 -23.20 9.60 14.04
CA ASP A 171 -23.64 8.49 14.89
C ASP A 171 -22.50 7.56 15.35
N CYS A 172 -21.30 7.74 14.80
CA CYS A 172 -20.12 6.91 15.05
C CYS A 172 -19.13 7.54 16.04
N LYS A 173 -19.36 8.78 16.49
CA LYS A 173 -18.52 9.41 17.52
C LYS A 173 -18.54 8.54 18.78
N ASP A 174 -17.35 8.15 19.24
CA ASP A 174 -17.12 7.35 20.44
C ASP A 174 -17.54 5.86 20.41
N LYS A 175 -18.09 5.36 19.30
CA LYS A 175 -18.41 3.93 19.17
C LYS A 175 -17.18 3.12 18.81
N LYS A 176 -16.73 2.29 19.76
CA LYS A 176 -15.71 1.27 19.49
C LYS A 176 -16.29 0.21 18.54
N ILE A 177 -15.55 -0.13 17.49
CA ILE A 177 -15.90 -1.27 16.62
C ILE A 177 -15.95 -2.54 17.49
N THR A 178 -17.13 -3.13 17.61
CA THR A 178 -17.37 -4.35 18.40
C THR A 178 -17.40 -5.60 17.50
N TYR A 179 -18.19 -5.56 16.42
CA TYR A 179 -18.31 -6.65 15.46
C TYR A 179 -17.08 -6.74 14.55
N LEU A 180 -16.46 -7.93 14.50
CA LEU A 180 -15.22 -8.22 13.74
C LEU A 180 -14.07 -7.24 14.00
N SER A 181 -14.01 -6.71 15.23
CA SER A 181 -13.03 -5.69 15.66
C SER A 181 -11.57 -6.06 15.41
N LYS A 182 -11.22 -7.37 15.38
CA LYS A 182 -9.88 -7.82 15.02
C LYS A 182 -9.51 -7.55 13.56
N LEU A 183 -10.45 -7.70 12.64
CA LEU A 183 -10.23 -7.53 11.21
C LEU A 183 -10.22 -6.04 10.83
N PHE A 184 -11.10 -5.25 11.44
CA PHE A 184 -11.19 -3.79 11.29
C PHE A 184 -10.14 -3.00 12.10
N LYS A 185 -9.03 -3.62 12.51
CA LYS A 185 -7.91 -2.85 13.04
C LYS A 185 -7.26 -2.06 11.89
N PRO A 186 -7.11 -0.74 12.02
CA PRO A 186 -6.33 0.01 11.05
C PRO A 186 -4.90 -0.54 11.05
N ILE A 187 -4.36 -0.79 9.86
CA ILE A 187 -2.93 -1.08 9.75
C ILE A 187 -2.24 0.20 10.17
N LYS A 188 -1.60 0.22 11.34
CA LYS A 188 -0.78 1.37 11.77
C LYS A 188 0.17 1.68 10.62
N ARG A 189 -0.08 2.78 9.91
CA ARG A 189 0.95 3.45 9.13
C ARG A 189 1.97 3.92 10.14
N ILE A 190 2.96 3.08 10.42
CA ILE A 190 4.09 3.47 11.26
C ILE A 190 4.86 4.47 10.42
N ASN A 191 4.47 5.74 10.51
CA ASN A 191 5.39 6.81 10.18
C ASN A 191 6.53 6.70 11.19
N PHE A 192 7.76 6.58 10.70
CA PHE A 192 8.95 6.40 11.54
C PHE A 192 9.06 7.46 12.64
N GLU A 193 8.47 8.63 12.43
CA GLU A 193 8.36 9.73 13.39
C GLU A 193 7.64 9.36 14.71
N VAL A 194 6.67 8.44 14.68
CA VAL A 194 5.84 8.09 15.86
C VAL A 194 6.51 7.05 16.78
N SER A 195 7.50 6.32 16.28
CA SER A 195 8.18 5.23 17.02
C SER A 195 9.32 5.70 17.95
N THR A 196 9.49 7.01 18.11
CA THR A 196 10.61 7.60 18.86
C THR A 196 10.54 7.40 20.38
N ARG A 197 9.38 7.01 20.93
CA ARG A 197 9.15 6.91 22.39
C ARG A 197 9.99 5.88 23.14
N ASN A 198 10.77 5.04 22.44
CA ASN A 198 11.68 4.05 23.06
C ASN A 198 13.12 4.09 22.49
N LEU A 199 13.47 5.09 21.67
CA LEU A 199 14.81 5.15 21.05
C LEU A 199 15.94 5.38 22.05
N GLU A 200 15.66 6.03 23.18
CA GLU A 200 16.65 6.26 24.24
C GLU A 200 17.22 4.96 24.82
N LYS A 201 16.48 3.84 24.72
CA LYS A 201 16.93 2.51 25.18
C LYS A 201 17.77 1.76 24.14
N ASN A 202 17.82 2.23 22.88
CA ASN A 202 18.55 1.55 21.81
C ASN A 202 19.47 2.54 21.09
N SER A 203 20.71 2.62 21.57
CA SER A 203 21.73 3.56 21.09
C SER A 203 21.97 3.46 19.58
N PHE A 204 21.98 2.24 19.02
CA PHE A 204 22.15 2.03 17.58
C PHE A 204 20.99 2.60 16.75
N LEU A 205 19.75 2.27 17.11
CA LEU A 205 18.58 2.77 16.38
C LEU A 205 18.48 4.30 16.48
N SER A 206 18.79 4.87 17.64
CA SER A 206 18.77 6.33 17.82
C SER A 206 19.73 7.05 16.86
N ILE A 207 20.93 6.50 16.67
CA ILE A 207 21.93 7.00 15.72
C ILE A 207 21.47 6.78 14.28
N PHE A 208 20.98 5.57 13.95
CA PHE A 208 20.48 5.27 12.61
C PHE A 208 19.39 6.25 12.17
N PHE A 209 18.40 6.52 13.03
CA PHE A 209 17.33 7.47 12.71
C PHE A 209 17.81 8.91 12.65
N LYS A 210 18.71 9.33 13.55
CA LYS A 210 19.30 10.66 13.52
C LYS A 210 19.98 10.97 12.19
N TYR A 211 20.59 9.98 11.56
CA TYR A 211 21.32 10.15 10.31
C TYR A 211 20.64 9.48 9.10
N HIS A 212 19.37 9.07 9.20
CA HIS A 212 18.70 8.27 8.16
C HIS A 212 18.75 8.91 6.77
N GLU A 213 18.44 10.21 6.67
CA GLU A 213 18.50 10.93 5.39
C GLU A 213 19.93 11.01 4.85
N SER A 214 20.92 11.17 5.72
CA SER A 214 22.34 11.15 5.35
C SER A 214 22.81 9.74 4.94
N LEU A 215 22.31 8.69 5.60
CA LEU A 215 22.65 7.30 5.29
C LEU A 215 22.10 6.88 3.92
N LYS A 216 20.96 7.42 3.47
CA LYS A 216 20.48 7.22 2.09
C LYS A 216 21.50 7.65 1.05
N LEU A 217 22.34 8.65 1.37
CA LEU A 217 23.39 9.13 0.46
C LEU A 217 24.58 8.16 0.34
N MET A 218 24.74 7.20 1.25
CA MET A 218 25.81 6.20 1.17
C MET A 218 25.77 5.37 -0.12
N LYS A 219 24.59 5.22 -0.73
CA LYS A 219 24.44 4.53 -2.02
C LYS A 219 25.30 5.16 -3.12
N HIS A 220 25.62 6.45 -3.01
CA HIS A 220 26.43 7.20 -3.97
C HIS A 220 27.95 7.10 -3.72
N LEU A 221 28.39 6.50 -2.61
CA LEU A 221 29.81 6.41 -2.26
C LEU A 221 30.61 5.57 -3.28
N TYR A 222 30.06 4.42 -3.68
CA TYR A 222 30.71 3.55 -4.67
C TYR A 222 30.85 4.24 -6.04
N PRO A 223 29.79 4.86 -6.60
CA PRO A 223 29.88 5.67 -7.82
C PRO A 223 30.94 6.78 -7.74
N ILE A 224 30.97 7.55 -6.64
CA ILE A 224 31.93 8.64 -6.43
C ILE A 224 33.37 8.12 -6.43
N ILE A 225 33.67 7.06 -5.66
CA ILE A 225 35.02 6.50 -5.59
C ILE A 225 35.48 6.00 -6.96
N ARG A 226 34.60 5.32 -7.70
CA ARG A 226 34.91 4.81 -9.03
C ARG A 226 35.11 5.95 -10.03
N PHE A 227 34.26 6.97 -9.99
CA PHE A 227 34.35 8.16 -10.84
C PHE A 227 35.67 8.89 -10.64
N VAL A 228 36.06 9.17 -9.38
CA VAL A 228 37.33 9.86 -9.06
C VAL A 228 38.54 9.10 -9.58
N LYS A 229 38.56 7.77 -9.45
CA LYS A 229 39.66 6.93 -9.96
C LYS A 229 39.78 6.99 -11.49
N ILE A 230 38.66 6.99 -12.21
CA ILE A 230 38.65 7.09 -13.67
C ILE A 230 39.06 8.51 -14.09
N LEU A 231 38.54 9.53 -13.39
CA LEU A 231 38.86 10.93 -13.65
C LEU A 231 40.37 11.20 -13.49
N SER A 232 41.00 10.73 -12.41
CA SER A 232 42.43 10.94 -12.18
C SER A 232 43.27 10.32 -13.30
N PHE A 233 42.94 9.10 -13.72
CA PHE A 233 43.62 8.42 -14.83
C PHE A 233 43.48 9.19 -16.16
N LYS A 234 42.27 9.65 -16.49
CA LYS A 234 42.02 10.40 -17.74
C LYS A 234 42.70 11.78 -17.74
N LEU A 235 42.72 12.47 -16.61
CA LEU A 235 43.39 13.76 -16.47
C LEU A 235 44.92 13.65 -16.55
N GLU A 236 45.50 12.57 -16.03
CA GLU A 236 46.95 12.35 -16.04
C GLU A 236 47.52 12.11 -17.45
N HIS A 237 46.73 11.50 -18.34
CA HIS A 237 47.23 11.04 -19.64
C HIS A 237 46.78 11.83 -20.87
N ARG A 238 45.75 12.68 -20.79
CA ARG A 238 45.05 13.17 -22.00
C ARG A 238 44.75 14.66 -22.09
N LEU A 239 44.93 15.44 -21.03
CA LEU A 239 44.49 16.84 -21.02
C LEU A 239 45.64 17.82 -20.80
N THR A 240 45.95 18.65 -21.81
CA THR A 240 46.92 19.73 -21.61
C THR A 240 46.29 20.87 -20.80
N LYS A 241 47.10 21.62 -20.05
CA LYS A 241 46.63 22.76 -19.23
C LYS A 241 45.85 23.79 -20.05
N LYS A 242 46.18 23.97 -21.33
CA LYS A 242 45.55 24.93 -22.23
C LYS A 242 44.18 24.45 -22.74
N GLU A 243 44.01 23.15 -22.93
CA GLU A 243 42.71 22.54 -23.27
C GLU A 243 41.77 22.54 -22.07
N ALA A 244 42.29 22.24 -20.88
CA ALA A 244 41.52 22.24 -19.63
C ALA A 244 40.91 23.61 -19.31
N GLN A 245 41.59 24.71 -19.66
CA GLN A 245 41.11 26.07 -19.44
C GLN A 245 39.96 26.50 -20.38
N ASN A 246 39.80 25.81 -21.52
CA ASN A 246 38.86 26.19 -22.56
C ASN A 246 37.65 25.25 -22.65
N MET A 247 37.50 24.30 -21.72
CA MET A 247 36.39 23.34 -21.71
C MET A 247 35.71 23.27 -20.35
N THR A 248 34.41 23.04 -20.35
CA THR A 248 33.65 22.77 -19.12
C THR A 248 33.82 21.32 -18.68
N PHE A 249 33.60 21.06 -17.39
CA PHE A 249 33.66 19.71 -16.84
C PHE A 249 32.62 18.77 -17.49
N HIS A 250 31.45 19.29 -17.87
CA HIS A 250 30.42 18.52 -18.55
C HIS A 250 30.81 18.15 -19.99
N GLU A 251 31.46 19.07 -20.73
CA GLU A 251 32.01 18.79 -22.05
C GLU A 251 33.15 17.77 -21.97
N PHE A 252 33.98 17.85 -20.93
CA PHE A 252 35.04 16.88 -20.66
C PHE A 252 34.48 15.46 -20.47
N ILE A 253 33.48 15.29 -19.58
CA ILE A 253 32.83 13.98 -19.35
C ILE A 253 32.21 13.44 -20.63
N LYS A 254 31.50 14.28 -21.41
CA LYS A 254 30.90 13.86 -22.69
C LYS A 254 31.93 13.39 -23.70
N LYS A 255 33.02 14.15 -23.86
CA LYS A 255 34.11 13.82 -24.80
C LYS A 255 34.80 12.51 -24.40
N GLU A 256 35.12 12.37 -23.11
CA GLU A 256 35.84 11.20 -22.60
C GLU A 256 35.00 9.92 -22.53
N SER A 257 33.69 10.02 -22.68
CA SER A 257 32.77 8.88 -22.77
C SER A 257 32.38 8.50 -24.21
N ALA A 258 32.92 9.17 -25.23
CA ALA A 258 32.61 8.87 -26.63
C ALA A 258 33.39 7.66 -27.19
N ASP A 259 34.53 7.31 -26.58
CA ASP A 259 35.44 6.21 -26.98
C ASP A 259 35.21 4.90 -26.19
N ASP A 260 34.14 4.81 -25.38
CA ASP A 260 33.85 3.68 -24.48
C ASP A 260 33.33 2.45 -25.25
N ASN A 261 34.17 1.84 -26.11
CA ASN A 261 33.93 0.53 -26.74
C ASN A 261 34.38 -0.65 -25.84
N ASP A 262 34.98 -0.36 -24.68
CA ASP A 262 35.54 -1.36 -23.78
C ASP A 262 34.59 -1.64 -22.62
N TYR A 263 34.11 -2.89 -22.54
CA TYR A 263 33.17 -3.41 -21.53
C TYR A 263 33.67 -3.24 -20.07
N VAL A 264 34.96 -2.90 -19.88
CA VAL A 264 35.61 -2.64 -18.58
C VAL A 264 35.29 -1.23 -18.06
N ASN A 265 35.09 -0.26 -18.96
CA ASN A 265 34.75 1.13 -18.65
C ASN A 265 33.25 1.35 -18.77
N ALA A 266 32.47 0.70 -17.89
CA ALA A 266 31.06 1.03 -17.73
C ALA A 266 30.90 2.53 -17.39
N ASN A 267 30.60 3.30 -18.45
CA ASN A 267 30.21 4.70 -18.58
C ASN A 267 30.68 5.63 -17.45
N PHE A 268 31.84 6.25 -17.66
CA PHE A 268 32.32 7.38 -16.84
C PHE A 268 31.23 8.45 -16.63
N LYS A 269 30.41 8.70 -17.66
CA LYS A 269 29.22 9.53 -17.61
C LYS A 269 28.12 9.00 -16.69
N SER A 270 27.79 7.70 -16.72
CA SER A 270 26.72 7.14 -15.88
C SER A 270 27.08 7.19 -14.40
N LEU A 271 28.36 6.94 -14.07
CA LEU A 271 28.86 7.07 -12.70
C LEU A 271 28.71 8.50 -12.17
N PHE A 272 28.91 9.51 -13.01
CA PHE A 272 28.67 10.90 -12.64
C PHE A 272 27.19 11.18 -12.43
N GLU A 273 26.33 10.69 -13.34
CA GLU A 273 24.88 10.86 -13.25
C GLU A 273 24.28 10.18 -12.01
N GLU A 274 24.88 9.09 -11.52
CA GLU A 274 24.44 8.40 -10.32
C GLU A 274 24.57 9.20 -9.02
N PHE A 275 25.36 10.29 -8.96
CA PHE A 275 25.52 11.10 -7.75
C PHE A 275 25.37 12.61 -7.95
N ALA A 276 25.41 13.10 -9.19
CA ALA A 276 25.30 14.53 -9.49
C ALA A 276 23.86 15.01 -9.72
N PHE A 277 22.89 14.09 -9.90
CA PHE A 277 21.47 14.33 -10.16
C PHE A 277 20.59 13.43 -9.28
#